data_AF-A0A101UR84-F1
#
_entry.id   AF-A0A101UR84-F1
#
_cell.length_a   1.000
_cell.length_b   1.000
_cell.length_c   1.000
_cell.angle_alpha   90.00
_cell.angle_beta   90.00
_cell.angle_gamma   90.00
#
_symmetry.space_group_name_H-M   'P 1'
#
loop_
_entity.id
_entity.type
_entity.pdbx_description
1 polymer ?
#
loop_
_entity_poly.entity_id
_entity_poly.type
_entity_poly.pdbx_seq_one_letter_code
_entity_poly.pdbx_strand_id
1 'polypeptide(L)'
;MEIHPGREREFEETWLKVGDAVTGNPGNLAQWLLRGEAGEKEAEGSVYYIVSDWTDEPSFRAFESSEAHVRHRELLHPYRGAGSMMTMNMVYALRGAGAG
;
A
#
# COMPACT_ATOMS: atom_id res chain seq x y z
N MET A 1 5.10 1.40 6.85
CA MET A 1 3.92 1.35 7.74
C MET A 1 4.13 0.21 8.70
N GLU A 2 4.22 0.52 9.99
CA GLU A 2 4.33 -0.45 11.07
C GLU A 2 2.96 -1.09 11.34
N ILE A 3 2.94 -2.40 11.44
CA ILE A 3 1.80 -3.21 11.84
C ILE A 3 2.01 -3.69 13.27
N HIS A 4 0.93 -3.71 14.05
CA HIS A 4 0.99 -4.23 15.41
C HIS A 4 1.48 -5.69 15.42
N PRO A 5 2.41 -6.05 16.32
CA PRO A 5 2.92 -7.41 16.40
C PRO A 5 1.81 -8.45 16.51
N GLY A 6 1.88 -9.50 15.69
CA GLY A 6 0.90 -10.59 15.68
C GLY A 6 -0.39 -10.27 14.93
N ARG A 7 -0.44 -9.17 14.16
CA ARG A 7 -1.58 -8.76 13.31
C ARG A 7 -1.26 -8.79 11.82
N GLU A 8 -0.06 -9.22 11.46
CA GLU A 8 0.49 -9.19 10.10
C GLU A 8 -0.41 -9.94 9.12
N ARG A 9 -0.80 -11.17 9.51
CA ARG A 9 -1.62 -12.03 8.67
C ARG A 9 -3.02 -11.45 8.46
N GLU A 10 -3.69 -11.01 9.53
CA GLU A 10 -5.03 -10.41 9.39
C GLU A 10 -4.98 -9.11 8.58
N PHE A 11 -3.90 -8.35 8.70
CA PHE A 11 -3.66 -7.18 7.87
C PHE A 11 -3.51 -7.55 6.38
N GLU A 12 -2.67 -8.52 6.03
CA GLU A 12 -2.49 -9.01 4.66
C GLU A 12 -3.82 -9.52 4.07
N GLU A 13 -4.54 -10.35 4.82
CA GLU A 13 -5.84 -10.89 4.39
C GLU A 13 -6.90 -9.80 4.21
N THR A 14 -6.92 -8.80 5.09
CA THR A 14 -7.85 -7.67 4.97
C THR A 14 -7.49 -6.82 3.76
N TRP A 15 -6.22 -6.47 3.60
CA TRP A 15 -5.74 -5.68 2.45
C TRP A 15 -6.15 -6.33 1.13
N LEU A 16 -5.98 -7.65 0.99
CA LEU A 16 -6.40 -8.38 -0.22
C LEU A 16 -7.91 -8.32 -0.44
N LYS A 17 -8.72 -8.52 0.61
CA LYS A 17 -10.20 -8.49 0.52
C LYS A 17 -10.74 -7.13 0.11
N VAL A 18 -10.06 -6.05 0.50
CA VAL A 18 -10.53 -4.68 0.26
C VAL A 18 -9.83 -4.01 -0.94
N GLY A 19 -8.91 -4.71 -1.60
CA GLY A 19 -8.11 -4.20 -2.73
C GLY A 19 -8.94 -3.76 -3.94
N ASP A 20 -10.08 -4.39 -4.18
CA ASP A 20 -10.97 -4.05 -5.30
C ASP A 20 -11.47 -2.60 -5.26
N ALA A 21 -11.58 -2.01 -4.06
CA ALA A 21 -12.00 -0.62 -3.90
C ALA A 21 -11.00 0.37 -4.53
N VAL A 22 -9.71 0.02 -4.58
CA VAL A 22 -8.68 0.85 -5.19
C VAL A 22 -8.37 0.44 -6.62
N THR A 23 -8.29 -0.87 -6.91
CA THR A 23 -7.97 -1.37 -8.25
C THR A 23 -9.12 -1.20 -9.24
N GLY A 24 -10.35 -0.98 -8.77
CA GLY A 24 -11.48 -0.61 -9.62
C GLY A 24 -11.47 0.84 -10.11
N ASN A 25 -10.59 1.70 -9.60
CA ASN A 25 -10.47 3.08 -10.08
C ASN A 25 -9.69 3.11 -11.42
N PRO A 26 -10.21 3.73 -12.48
CA PRO A 26 -9.54 3.76 -13.79
C PRO A 26 -8.19 4.51 -13.79
N GLY A 27 -7.95 5.37 -12.81
CA GLY A 27 -6.67 6.05 -12.61
C GLY A 27 -5.63 5.20 -11.88
N ASN A 28 -6.02 4.09 -11.25
CA ASN A 28 -5.09 3.20 -10.57
C ASN A 28 -4.44 2.26 -11.59
N LEU A 29 -3.12 2.31 -11.69
CA LEU A 29 -2.33 1.48 -12.61
C LEU A 29 -1.89 0.18 -11.95
N ALA A 30 -1.55 0.24 -10.66
CA ALA A 30 -1.13 -0.92 -9.89
C ALA A 30 -1.23 -0.68 -8.37
N GLN A 31 -1.26 -1.79 -7.63
CA GLN A 31 -1.17 -1.85 -6.19
C GLN A 31 -0.25 -2.99 -5.78
N TRP A 32 0.69 -2.71 -4.88
CA TRP A 32 1.55 -3.72 -4.30
C TRP A 32 1.60 -3.55 -2.79
N LEU A 33 1.43 -4.66 -2.08
CA LEU A 33 1.76 -4.77 -0.68
C LEU A 33 3.09 -5.52 -0.57
N LEU A 34 4.07 -4.89 0.05
CA LEU A 34 5.39 -5.46 0.28
C LEU A 34 5.63 -5.57 1.78
N ARG A 35 6.13 -6.71 2.23
CA ARG A 35 6.60 -6.90 3.59
C ARG A 35 8.11 -6.65 3.63
N GLY A 36 8.56 -5.82 4.56
CA GLY A 36 9.97 -5.61 4.82
C GLY A 36 10.61 -6.90 5.34
N GLU A 37 11.83 -7.16 4.89
CA GLU A 37 12.67 -8.20 5.48
C GLU A 37 13.09 -7.77 6.88
N ALA A 38 13.26 -8.74 7.78
CA ALA A 38 13.69 -8.45 9.13
C ALA A 38 15.12 -7.87 9.15
N GLY A 39 15.29 -6.69 9.74
CA GLY A 39 16.59 -6.13 10.06
C GLY A 39 16.93 -6.28 11.54
N GLU A 40 18.18 -6.02 11.93
CA GLU A 40 18.68 -6.14 13.31
C GLU A 40 17.91 -5.33 14.38
N LYS A 41 17.02 -4.42 13.96
CA LYS A 41 16.27 -3.51 14.84
C LYS A 41 14.75 -3.68 14.80
N GLU A 42 14.21 -4.53 13.92
CA GLU A 42 12.77 -4.69 13.72
C GLU A 42 12.38 -6.14 13.97
N ALA A 43 11.25 -6.36 14.66
CA ALA A 43 10.66 -7.69 14.72
C ALA A 43 10.30 -8.14 13.31
N GLU A 44 10.57 -9.40 12.97
CA GLU A 44 10.37 -9.97 11.64
C GLU A 44 9.02 -9.56 11.04
N GLY A 45 9.05 -8.89 9.87
CA GLY A 45 7.86 -8.65 9.06
C GLY A 45 6.85 -7.63 9.61
N SER A 46 7.22 -6.82 10.60
CA SER A 46 6.32 -5.81 11.19
C SER A 46 6.17 -4.53 10.35
N VAL A 47 7.08 -4.28 9.40
CA VAL A 47 7.01 -3.10 8.51
C VAL A 47 6.56 -3.50 7.12
N TYR A 48 5.53 -2.80 6.63
CA TYR A 48 4.98 -2.97 5.28
C TYR A 48 5.11 -1.69 4.46
N TYR A 49 5.27 -1.87 3.16
CA TYR A 49 5.26 -0.81 2.16
C TYR A 49 4.08 -1.04 1.22
N ILE A 50 3.25 -0.02 1.06
CA ILE A 50 2.21 -0.01 0.04
C ILE A 50 2.72 0.88 -1.09
N VAL A 51 2.85 0.30 -2.28
CA VAL A 51 3.18 1.05 -3.49
C VAL A 51 1.93 1.07 -4.35
N SER A 52 1.54 2.27 -4.73
CA SER A 52 0.29 2.55 -5.41
C SER A 52 0.60 3.40 -6.63
N ASP A 53 0.47 2.83 -7.81
CA ASP A 53 0.77 3.52 -9.06
C ASP A 53 -0.50 4.12 -9.67
N TRP A 54 -0.38 5.33 -10.20
CA TRP A 54 -1.51 6.14 -10.69
C TRP A 54 -1.13 6.89 -11.95
N THR A 55 -2.14 7.18 -12.78
CA THR A 55 -1.97 8.02 -13.98
C THR A 55 -1.40 9.40 -13.65
N ASP A 56 -1.81 9.97 -12.52
CA ASP A 56 -1.40 11.27 -12.04
C ASP A 56 -1.74 11.47 -10.54
N GLU A 57 -1.04 12.41 -9.91
CA GLU A 57 -1.22 12.72 -8.47
C GLU A 57 -2.60 13.31 -8.14
N PRO A 58 -3.21 14.21 -8.93
CA PRO A 58 -4.57 14.69 -8.69
C PRO A 58 -5.62 13.58 -8.63
N SER A 59 -5.55 12.59 -9.53
CA SER A 59 -6.45 11.44 -9.54
C SER A 59 -6.31 10.59 -8.29
N PHE A 60 -5.09 10.38 -7.81
CA PHE A 60 -4.84 9.75 -6.51
C PHE A 60 -5.47 10.56 -5.36
N ARG A 61 -5.29 11.87 -5.33
CA ARG A 61 -5.87 12.73 -4.27
C ARG A 61 -7.39 12.73 -4.27
N ALA A 62 -8.01 12.70 -5.45
CA ALA A 62 -9.46 12.56 -5.58
C ALA A 62 -9.95 11.20 -5.07
N PHE A 63 -9.17 10.13 -5.31
CA PHE A 63 -9.46 8.82 -4.74
C PHE A 63 -9.31 8.82 -3.22
N GLU A 64 -8.29 9.50 -2.66
CA GLU A 64 -8.05 9.54 -1.22
C GLU A 64 -9.20 10.15 -0.40
N SER A 65 -10.02 10.99 -1.02
CA SER A 65 -11.19 11.61 -0.40
C SER A 65 -12.50 10.87 -0.70
N SER A 66 -12.46 9.82 -1.53
CA SER A 66 -13.66 9.05 -1.88
C SER A 66 -14.17 8.22 -0.69
N GLU A 67 -15.48 8.05 -0.58
CA GLU A 67 -16.10 7.25 0.48
C GLU A 67 -15.61 5.79 0.47
N ALA A 68 -15.40 5.23 -0.73
CA ALA A 68 -14.87 3.89 -0.90
C ALA A 68 -13.47 3.75 -0.27
N HIS A 69 -12.59 4.72 -0.46
CA HIS A 69 -11.26 4.72 0.14
C HIS A 69 -11.28 4.97 1.65
N VAL A 70 -12.16 5.87 2.13
CA VAL A 70 -12.31 6.12 3.57
C VAL A 70 -12.74 4.83 4.28
N ARG A 71 -13.76 4.15 3.77
CA ARG A 71 -14.23 2.87 4.33
C ARG A 71 -13.15 1.78 4.25
N HIS A 72 -12.41 1.71 3.15
CA HIS A 72 -11.28 0.80 3.01
C HIS A 72 -10.21 1.07 4.08
N ARG A 73 -9.83 2.33 4.28
CA ARG A 73 -8.81 2.73 5.26
C ARG A 73 -9.23 2.43 6.69
N GLU A 74 -10.50 2.63 7.03
CA GLU A 74 -11.07 2.29 8.34
C GLU A 74 -10.94 0.81 8.69
N LEU A 75 -11.11 -0.09 7.71
CA LEU A 75 -10.94 -1.54 7.93
C LEU A 75 -9.50 -1.93 8.24
N LEU A 76 -8.51 -1.14 7.80
CA LEU A 76 -7.09 -1.40 8.04
C LEU A 76 -6.55 -0.70 9.28
N HIS A 77 -7.22 0.35 9.79
CA HIS A 77 -6.80 1.08 10.99
C HIS A 77 -6.50 0.21 12.22
N PRO A 78 -7.30 -0.83 12.55
CA PRO A 78 -7.05 -1.65 13.74
C PRO A 78 -5.70 -2.37 13.78
N TYR A 79 -5.04 -2.51 12.63
CA TYR A 79 -3.77 -3.23 12.51
C TYR A 79 -2.56 -2.30 12.51
N ARG A 80 -2.74 -0.99 12.28
CA ARG A 80 -1.66 -0.04 12.00
C ARG A 80 -1.15 0.63 13.27
N GLY A 81 0.17 0.61 13.47
CA GLY A 81 0.85 1.37 14.52
C GLY A 81 1.22 2.77 14.05
N ALA A 82 2.23 2.87 13.18
CA ALA A 82 2.74 4.12 12.64
C ALA A 82 2.95 4.03 11.13
N GLY A 83 2.98 5.17 10.45
CA GLY A 83 3.26 5.20 9.02
C GLY A 83 3.41 6.62 8.49
N SER A 84 4.12 6.73 7.39
CA SER A 84 4.22 7.94 6.59
C SER A 84 3.79 7.64 5.16
N MET A 85 3.43 8.69 4.43
CA MET A 85 3.05 8.62 3.03
C MET A 85 3.78 9.73 2.27
N MET A 86 4.26 9.41 1.09
CA MET A 86 4.82 10.38 0.15
C MET A 86 4.41 10.02 -1.27
N THR A 87 4.26 11.03 -2.12
CA THR A 87 4.00 10.89 -3.55
C THR A 87 5.28 11.21 -4.32
N MET A 88 5.49 10.54 -5.46
CA MET A 88 6.68 10.68 -6.29
C MET A 88 6.27 10.75 -7.75
N ASN A 89 7.12 11.35 -8.58
CA ASN A 89 7.03 11.25 -10.04
C ASN A 89 8.11 10.30 -10.55
N MET A 90 7.74 9.37 -11.44
CA MET A 90 8.70 8.52 -12.11
C MET A 90 9.54 9.35 -13.09
N VAL A 91 10.82 9.57 -12.76
CA VAL A 91 11.74 10.33 -13.62
C VAL A 91 12.38 9.44 -14.68
N TYR A 92 12.76 8.21 -14.30
CA TYR A 92 13.30 7.20 -15.20
C TYR A 92 12.84 5.81 -14.75
N ALA A 93 12.57 4.93 -15.71
CA ALA A 93 12.35 3.51 -15.48
C ALA A 93 13.39 2.71 -16.28
N LEU A 94 14.21 1.94 -15.59
CA LEU A 94 15.20 1.06 -16.21
C LEU A 94 14.72 -0.38 -16.07
N ARG A 95 14.55 -1.07 -17.20
CA ARG A 95 14.13 -2.47 -17.22
C ARG A 95 15.35 -3.38 -17.09
N GLY A 96 15.33 -4.29 -16.12
CA GLY A 96 16.37 -5.30 -15.95
C GLY A 96 16.27 -6.41 -16.99
N ALA A 97 17.40 -7.07 -17.29
CA ALA A 97 17.46 -8.16 -18.27
C ALA A 97 16.56 -9.38 -17.93
N GLY A 98 16.14 -9.52 -16.67
CA GLY A 98 15.23 -10.59 -16.22
C GLY A 98 13.74 -10.20 -16.20
N ALA A 99 13.38 -8.96 -16.54
CA ALA A 99 11.99 -8.54 -16.61
C ALA A 99 11.41 -8.93 -17.99
N GLY A 100 10.76 -10.11 -18.05
CA GLY A 100 10.09 -10.64 -19.25
C GLY A 100 9.05 -9.71 -19.84
#